data_AF-A0A521JNR1-F1
#
_entry.id   AF-A0A521JNR1-F1
#
_cell.length_a   1.000
_cell.length_b   1.000
_cell.length_c   1.000
_cell.angle_alpha   90.00
_cell.angle_beta   90.00
_cell.angle_gamma   90.00
#
_symmetry.space_group_name_H-M   'P 1'
#
loop_
_entity.id
_entity.type
_entity.pdbx_description
1 polymer ?
#
loop_
_entity_poly.entity_id
_entity_poly.type
_entity_poly.pdbx_seq_one_letter_code
_entity_poly.pdbx_strand_id
1 'polypeptide(L)'
;MNENLVVDIAREAIFLIIKVASPILLVSLSVGLIVSILQTVTSIQEQTLTFVPKLIAILLVVMLFGNWMLTSIKEFMIELYSNFSYYINAV
;
A
#
# COMPACT_ATOMS: atom_id res chain seq x y z
N MET A 1 18.32 22.99 -5.30
CA MET A 1 17.56 22.10 -4.40
C MET A 1 18.50 21.65 -3.30
N ASN A 2 18.20 22.00 -2.06
CA ASN A 2 18.95 21.54 -0.90
C ASN A 2 18.78 20.01 -0.77
N GLU A 3 19.86 19.28 -0.48
CA GLU A 3 19.85 17.82 -0.31
C GLU A 3 18.85 17.38 0.77
N ASN A 4 18.69 18.18 1.83
CA ASN A 4 17.75 17.92 2.92
C ASN A 4 16.29 17.88 2.43
N LEU A 5 15.92 18.78 1.51
CA LEU A 5 14.56 18.86 0.96
C LEU A 5 14.20 17.59 0.18
N VAL A 6 15.16 17.05 -0.58
CA VAL A 6 14.95 15.81 -1.35
C VAL A 6 14.73 14.63 -0.41
N VAL A 7 15.52 14.56 0.68
CA VAL A 7 15.40 13.51 1.70
C VAL A 7 14.06 13.60 2.42
N ASP A 8 13.59 14.80 2.75
CA ASP A 8 12.31 14.99 3.42
C ASP A 8 11.12 14.55 2.53
N ILE A 9 11.11 14.98 1.27
CA ILE A 9 10.08 14.55 0.30
C ILE A 9 10.10 13.03 0.12
N ALA A 10 11.28 12.42 0.02
CA ALA A 10 11.42 10.97 -0.10
C ALA A 10 10.88 10.24 1.14
N ARG A 11 11.11 10.78 2.34
CA ARG A 11 10.59 10.22 3.59
C ARG A 11 9.06 10.25 3.63
N GLU A 12 8.45 11.37 3.25
CA GLU A 12 6.99 11.52 3.18
C GLU A 12 6.38 10.55 2.16
N ALA A 13 7.00 10.41 0.98
CA ALA A 13 6.57 9.46 -0.03
C ALA A 13 6.61 8.01 0.49
N ILE A 14 7.70 7.60 1.16
CA ILE A 14 7.80 6.26 1.76
C ILE A 14 6.74 6.06 2.82
N PHE A 15 6.50 7.05 3.68
CA PHE A 15 5.48 6.95 4.72
C PHE A 15 4.08 6.81 4.14
N LEU A 16 3.78 7.55 3.06
CA LEU A 16 2.54 7.41 2.31
C LEU A 16 2.37 6.01 1.73
N ILE A 17 3.42 5.46 1.10
CA ILE A 17 3.41 4.11 0.53
C ILE A 17 3.08 3.09 1.63
N ILE A 18 3.76 3.17 2.78
CA ILE A 18 3.51 2.26 3.91
C ILE A 18 2.05 2.39 4.39
N LYS A 19 1.57 3.62 4.57
CA LYS A 19 0.21 3.91 5.02
C LYS A 19 -0.83 3.31 4.06
N VAL A 20 -0.68 3.54 2.76
CA VAL A 20 -1.61 3.09 1.72
C VAL A 20 -1.52 1.57 1.50
N ALA A 21 -0.33 0.96 1.59
CA ALA A 21 -0.14 -0.48 1.41
C ALA A 21 -0.57 -1.29 2.65
N SER A 22 -0.53 -0.70 3.85
CA SER A 22 -0.80 -1.40 5.11
C SER A 22 -2.10 -2.22 5.15
N PRO A 23 -3.30 -1.72 4.75
CA PRO A 23 -4.52 -2.52 4.79
C PRO A 23 -4.46 -3.73 3.86
N ILE A 24 -3.87 -3.59 2.67
CA ILE A 24 -3.75 -4.68 1.70
C ILE A 24 -2.78 -5.74 2.21
N LEU A 25 -1.63 -5.32 2.74
CA LEU A 25 -0.61 -6.22 3.26
C LEU A 25 -1.11 -7.00 4.47
N LEU A 26 -1.78 -6.34 5.42
CA LEU A 26 -2.33 -6.99 6.60
C LEU A 26 -3.34 -8.07 6.23
N VAL A 27 -4.28 -7.75 5.33
CA VAL A 27 -5.30 -8.72 4.91
C VAL A 27 -4.69 -9.86 4.09
N SER A 28 -3.79 -9.55 3.16
CA SER A 28 -3.09 -10.56 2.35
C SER A 28 -2.29 -11.53 3.23
N LEU A 29 -1.64 -11.01 4.27
CA LEU A 29 -0.89 -11.80 5.24
C LEU A 29 -1.83 -12.68 6.07
N SER A 30 -2.88 -12.12 6.67
CA SER A 30 -3.82 -12.87 7.50
C SER A 30 -4.50 -14.00 6.72
N VAL A 31 -5.00 -13.71 5.51
CA VAL A 31 -5.66 -14.72 4.67
C VAL A 31 -4.66 -15.75 4.20
N GLY A 32 -3.45 -15.34 3.81
CA GLY A 32 -2.38 -16.26 3.43
C GLY A 32 -2.05 -17.24 4.56
N LEU A 33 -1.89 -16.75 5.79
CA LEU A 33 -1.59 -17.57 6.97
C LEU A 33 -2.71 -18.56 7.27
N ILE A 34 -3.97 -18.11 7.27
CA ILE A 34 -5.13 -18.97 7.51
C ILE A 34 -5.17 -20.09 6.49
N VAL A 35 -5.00 -19.77 5.20
CA VAL A 35 -5.02 -20.78 4.14
C VAL A 35 -3.84 -21.75 4.26
N SER A 36 -2.63 -21.28 4.58
CA SER A 36 -1.46 -22.15 4.76
C SER A 36 -1.63 -23.14 5.91
N ILE A 37 -2.29 -22.74 7.00
CA ILE A 37 -2.62 -23.65 8.11
C ILE A 37 -3.63 -24.69 7.64
N LEU A 38 -4.69 -24.29 6.93
CA LEU A 38 -5.70 -25.21 6.40
C LEU A 38 -5.10 -26.22 5.41
N GLN A 39 -4.17 -25.79 4.56
CA GLN A 39 -3.45 -26.66 3.63
C GLN A 39 -2.61 -27.70 4.38
N THR A 40 -1.98 -27.29 5.49
CA THR A 40 -1.17 -28.18 6.32
C THR A 40 -2.03 -29.20 7.06
N VAL A 41 -3.12 -28.76 7.68
CA VAL A 41 -4.01 -29.63 8.49
C VAL A 41 -4.79 -30.62 7.61
N THR A 42 -5.20 -30.22 6.40
CA THR A 42 -5.92 -31.11 5.47
C THR A 42 -4.99 -31.94 4.59
N SER A 43 -3.67 -31.71 4.64
CA SER A 43 -2.67 -32.31 3.74
C SER A 43 -2.91 -32.05 2.24
N ILE A 44 -3.70 -31.03 1.89
CA ILE A 44 -3.97 -30.62 0.51
C ILE A 44 -3.09 -29.40 0.18
N GLN A 45 -2.08 -29.60 -0.66
CA GLN A 45 -1.13 -28.55 -1.07
C GLN A 45 -1.35 -28.08 -2.52
N GLU A 46 -2.61 -27.81 -2.87
CA GLU A 46 -2.97 -27.27 -4.18
C GLU A 46 -2.67 -25.78 -4.26
N GLN A 47 -1.84 -25.36 -5.23
CA GLN A 47 -1.40 -23.97 -5.38
C GLN A 47 -2.56 -22.99 -5.64
N THR A 48 -3.64 -23.45 -6.26
CA THR A 48 -4.84 -22.65 -6.57
C THR A 48 -5.60 -22.21 -5.31
N LEU A 49 -5.62 -23.04 -4.27
CA LEU A 49 -6.31 -22.74 -3.00
C LEU A 49 -5.64 -21.61 -2.23
N THR A 50 -4.32 -21.40 -2.37
CA THR A 50 -3.65 -20.24 -1.76
C THR A 50 -3.93 -18.94 -2.51
N PHE A 51 -4.15 -19.03 -3.82
CA PHE A 51 -4.27 -17.87 -4.70
C PHE A 51 -5.67 -17.24 -4.66
N VAL A 52 -6.72 -18.04 -4.85
CA VAL A 52 -8.09 -17.53 -5.05
C VAL A 52 -8.65 -16.79 -3.82
N PRO A 53 -8.62 -17.36 -2.58
CA PRO A 53 -9.14 -16.67 -1.40
C PRO A 53 -8.39 -15.36 -1.11
N LYS A 54 -7.07 -15.35 -1.33
CA LYS A 54 -6.23 -14.16 -1.15
C LYS A 54 -6.62 -13.06 -2.14
N LEU A 55 -6.84 -13.41 -3.41
CA LEU A 55 -7.25 -12.45 -4.44
C LEU A 55 -8.60 -11.81 -4.09
N ILE A 56 -9.59 -12.62 -3.70
CA ILE A 56 -10.91 -12.12 -3.28
C ILE A 56 -10.77 -11.15 -2.10
N ALA A 57 -9.96 -11.50 -1.10
CA ALA A 57 -9.73 -10.64 0.06
C ALA A 57 -9.08 -9.31 -0.32
N ILE A 58 -8.08 -9.31 -1.21
CA ILE A 58 -7.44 -8.08 -1.71
C ILE A 58 -8.47 -7.22 -2.47
N LEU A 59 -9.31 -7.81 -3.32
CA LEU A 59 -10.36 -7.07 -4.02
C LEU A 59 -11.33 -6.40 -3.06
N LEU A 60 -11.75 -7.10 -2.00
CA LEU A 60 -12.62 -6.53 -0.97
C LEU A 60 -11.95 -5.35 -0.25
N VAL A 61 -10.66 -5.46 0.08
CA VAL A 61 -9.91 -4.35 0.68
C VAL A 61 -9.84 -3.15 -0.26
N VAL A 62 -9.57 -3.36 -1.54
CA VAL A 62 -9.54 -2.27 -2.53
C VAL A 62 -10.92 -1.64 -2.70
N MET A 63 -12.01 -2.43 -2.66
CA MET A 63 -13.36 -1.88 -2.71
C MET A 63 -13.69 -1.02 -1.49
N LEU A 64 -13.28 -1.44 -0.30
CA LEU A 64 -13.58 -0.72 0.95
C LEU A 64 -12.66 0.49 1.18
N PHE A 65 -11.36 0.33 0.94
CA PHE A 65 -10.33 1.34 1.23
C PHE A 65 -9.84 2.10 -0.01
N GLY A 66 -10.26 1.73 -1.22
CA GLY A 66 -9.76 2.32 -2.46
C GLY A 66 -9.97 3.83 -2.56
N ASN A 67 -11.12 4.35 -2.12
CA ASN A 67 -11.37 5.79 -2.08
C ASN A 67 -10.38 6.52 -1.15
N TRP A 68 -10.13 5.96 0.03
CA TRP A 68 -9.19 6.53 1.00
C TRP A 68 -7.74 6.47 0.49
N MET A 69 -7.35 5.36 -0.15
CA MET A 69 -6.03 5.21 -0.77
C MET A 69 -5.80 6.25 -1.86
N LEU A 70 -6.76 6.41 -2.77
CA LEU A 70 -6.70 7.41 -3.84
C LEU A 70 -6.68 8.84 -3.29
N THR A 71 -7.48 9.11 -2.26
CA THR A 71 -7.50 10.42 -1.61
C THR A 71 -6.14 10.75 -0.99
N SER A 72 -5.52 9.80 -0.29
CA SER A 72 -4.19 9.98 0.32
C SER A 72 -3.11 10.26 -0.73
N ILE A 73 -3.13 9.55 -1.86
CA ILE A 73 -2.19 9.77 -2.98
C ILE A 73 -2.43 11.14 -3.62
N LYS A 74 -3.69 11.49 -3.85
CA LYS A 74 -4.09 12.79 -4.42
C LYS A 74 -3.64 13.95 -3.54
N GLU A 75 -3.83 13.86 -2.22
CA GLU A 75 -3.39 14.87 -1.26
C GLU A 75 -1.88 15.12 -1.34
N PHE A 76 -1.09 14.05 -1.35
CA PHE A 76 0.36 14.16 -1.51
C PHE A 76 0.77 14.78 -2.85
N MET A 77 0.09 14.43 -3.95
CA MET A 77 0.35 15.04 -5.25
C MET A 77 -0.01 16.53 -5.29
N ILE A 78 -1.11 16.93 -4.65
CA ILE A 78 -1.51 18.33 -4.54
C ILE A 78 -0.49 19.12 -3.72
N GLU A 79 0.02 18.54 -2.64
CA GLU A 79 1.06 19.15 -1.80
C GLU A 79 2.35 19.40 -2.58
N LEU A 80 2.83 18.38 -3.31
CA LEU A 80 4.01 18.53 -4.18
C LEU A 80 3.82 19.62 -5.25
N TYR A 81 2.65 19.65 -5.89
CA TYR A 81 2.36 20.62 -6.94
C TYR A 81 2.20 22.05 -6.39
N SER A 82 1.57 22.19 -5.23
CA SER A 82 1.35 23.51 -4.59
C SER A 82 2.68 24.12 -4.12
N ASN A 83 3.59 23.28 -3.64
CA ASN A 83 4.93 23.70 -3.20
C ASN A 83 5.96 23.74 -4.34
N PHE A 84 5.56 23.44 -5.58
CA PHE A 84 6.47 23.36 -6.72
C PHE A 84 7.24 24.66 -6.97
N SER A 85 6.57 25.82 -6.83
CA SER A 85 7.23 27.13 -6.97
C SER A 85 8.28 27.36 -5.87
N TYR A 86 8.02 26.91 -4.64
CA TYR A 86 9.00 26.98 -3.56
C TYR A 86 10.22 26.10 -3.84
N TYR A 87 10.01 24.88 -4.37
CA TYR A 87 11.11 23.96 -4.69
C TYR A 87 12.04 24.49 -5.78
N ILE A 88 11.50 25.22 -6.77
CA ILE A 88 12.29 25.88 -7.81
C ILE A 88 13.12 27.03 -7.25
N ASN A 89 12.55 27.84 -6.36
CA ASN A 89 13.25 28.98 -5.74
C ASN A 89 14.27 28.57 -4.67
N ALA A 90 14.20 27.32 -4.18
CA ALA A 90 15.17 26.70 -3.27
C ALA A 90 16.35 26.03 -4.02
N VAL A 91 16.55 26.38 -5.29
CA VAL A 91 17.74 26.11 -6.10
C VAL A 91 18.67 27.30 -6.03
#